data_AF-A0A1Y2EHS9-F1
#
_entry.id   AF-A0A1Y2EHS9-F1
#
_cell.length_a   1.000
_cell.length_b   1.000
_cell.length_c   1.000
_cell.angle_alpha   90.00
_cell.angle_beta   90.00
_cell.angle_gamma   90.00
#
_symmetry.space_group_name_H-M   'P 1'
#
loop_
_entity.id
_entity.type
_entity.pdbx_description
1 polymer ?
#
loop_
_entity_poly.entity_id
_entity_poly.type
_entity_poly.pdbx_seq_one_letter_code
_entity_poly.pdbx_strand_id
1 'polypeptide(L)'
;MEDFEELELQPLVAKVVSELQGHLGDMAYDRISSLAKILIAQRVASKNSDEFSNRLKDLREFPGPLVDRIDDHVVALHPRYNKKTLRIKGTQEESLQEKRRREKREKKRKDGRAGGTGEEEATIGGDPPPRPSETKRRPRIEENEGEDKDEYNNAKRRRREQQKDTQKQKPASKKTDDKPMLYKVYDGHITGVKDFGAFVNLDGVKQCRDGLVHVSALVEDLGAQKPSDLFSKGQQVKVKVIKIEGRRIALSMKDVDQQTGFDLAMKAKSA
;
A
#
# COMPACT_ATOMS: atom_id res chain seq x y z
N MET A 1 17.49 -2.25 13.14
CA MET A 1 17.17 -0.80 13.09
C MET A 1 18.20 -0.05 12.24
N GLU A 2 19.30 -0.69 11.87
CA GLU A 2 20.42 -0.14 11.10
C GLU A 2 20.15 -0.11 9.57
N ASP A 3 19.35 -1.06 9.03
CA ASP A 3 19.12 -1.20 7.58
C ASP A 3 18.41 -0.01 6.89
N PHE A 4 17.68 0.82 7.64
CA PHE A 4 16.97 1.98 7.07
C PHE A 4 17.89 3.19 6.91
N GLU A 5 18.81 3.38 7.84
CA GLU A 5 19.88 4.38 7.68
C GLU A 5 20.81 3.97 6.53
N GLU A 6 21.08 2.67 6.36
CA GLU A 6 21.88 2.20 5.23
C GLU A 6 21.25 2.51 3.86
N LEU A 7 19.92 2.50 3.72
CA LEU A 7 19.25 2.84 2.46
C LEU A 7 19.27 4.36 2.16
N GLU A 8 19.08 5.20 3.18
CA GLU A 8 19.17 6.66 3.01
C GLU A 8 20.61 7.13 2.74
N LEU A 9 21.60 6.38 3.22
CA LEU A 9 23.02 6.68 3.03
C LEU A 9 23.59 6.13 1.72
N GLN A 10 22.88 5.30 0.95
CA GLN A 10 23.38 4.76 -0.33
C GLN A 10 23.92 5.83 -1.29
N PRO A 11 23.24 6.99 -1.51
CA PRO A 11 23.75 8.02 -2.41
C PRO A 11 25.02 8.70 -1.88
N LEU A 12 25.16 8.81 -0.55
CA LEU A 12 26.36 9.35 0.10
C LEU A 12 27.50 8.35 0.00
N VAL A 13 27.26 7.09 0.35
CA VAL A 13 28.25 6.00 0.26
C VAL A 13 28.74 5.88 -1.18
N ALA A 14 27.87 5.89 -2.18
CA ALA A 14 28.26 5.80 -3.58
C ALA A 14 29.21 6.94 -4.02
N LYS A 15 28.96 8.19 -3.59
CA LYS A 15 29.86 9.32 -3.91
C LYS A 15 31.20 9.21 -3.20
N VAL A 16 31.20 8.86 -1.91
CA VAL A 16 32.43 8.67 -1.15
C VAL A 16 33.24 7.50 -1.73
N VAL A 17 32.59 6.40 -2.11
CA VAL A 17 33.23 5.28 -2.80
C VAL A 17 33.83 5.71 -4.13
N SER A 18 33.14 6.54 -4.92
CA SER A 18 33.68 7.06 -6.19
C SER A 18 34.93 7.92 -5.97
N GLU A 19 34.95 8.80 -4.96
CA GLU A 19 36.14 9.61 -4.63
C GLU A 19 37.29 8.73 -4.13
N LEU A 20 36.99 7.75 -3.27
CA LEU A 20 38.00 6.82 -2.76
C LEU A 20 38.56 5.92 -3.86
N GLN A 21 37.74 5.44 -4.78
CA GLN A 21 38.17 4.62 -5.90
C GLN A 21 39.08 5.40 -6.87
N GLY A 22 38.80 6.70 -7.06
CA GLY A 22 39.69 7.59 -7.81
C GLY A 22 41.08 7.77 -7.18
N HIS A 23 41.20 7.55 -5.87
CA HIS A 23 42.47 7.72 -5.15
C HIS A 23 43.19 6.40 -4.83
N LEU A 24 42.44 5.35 -4.44
CA LEU A 24 42.94 4.06 -3.96
C LEU A 24 43.04 2.99 -5.08
N GLY A 25 42.63 3.32 -6.31
CA GLY A 25 42.84 2.47 -7.49
C GLY A 25 42.16 1.10 -7.43
N ASP A 26 42.86 0.05 -7.86
CA ASP A 26 42.41 -1.35 -8.07
C ASP A 26 42.02 -2.12 -6.78
N MET A 27 41.86 -1.43 -5.66
CA MET A 27 41.28 -2.03 -4.46
C MET A 27 39.89 -2.57 -4.75
N ALA A 28 39.61 -3.79 -4.27
CA ALA A 28 38.29 -4.41 -4.45
C ALA A 28 37.18 -3.50 -3.93
N TYR A 29 36.11 -3.36 -4.72
CA TYR A 29 34.98 -2.47 -4.42
C TYR A 29 34.41 -2.69 -3.01
N ASP A 30 34.34 -3.94 -2.54
CA ASP A 30 33.83 -4.27 -1.20
C ASP A 30 34.68 -3.68 -0.08
N ARG A 31 36.01 -3.60 -0.27
CA ARG A 31 36.92 -2.96 0.68
C ARG A 31 36.75 -1.45 0.67
N ILE A 32 36.66 -0.85 -0.52
CA ILE A 32 36.43 0.60 -0.68
C ILE A 32 35.08 1.00 -0.06
N SER A 33 34.04 0.21 -0.29
CA SER A 33 32.69 0.40 0.28
C SER A 33 32.71 0.31 1.80
N SER A 34 33.42 -0.68 2.36
CA SER A 34 33.58 -0.81 3.81
C SER A 34 34.33 0.38 4.42
N LEU A 35 35.41 0.83 3.77
CA LEU A 35 36.17 2.01 4.19
C LEU A 35 35.32 3.29 4.12
N ALA A 36 34.54 3.47 3.04
CA ALA A 36 33.63 4.61 2.91
C ALA A 36 32.62 4.67 4.07
N LYS A 37 32.00 3.54 4.43
CA LYS A 37 31.09 3.46 5.58
C LYS A 37 31.77 3.86 6.89
N ILE A 38 32.99 3.37 7.13
CA ILE A 38 33.77 3.70 8.33
C ILE A 38 34.12 5.20 8.37
N LEU A 39 34.54 5.79 7.25
CA LEU A 39 34.88 7.21 7.16
C LEU A 39 33.67 8.11 7.41
N ILE A 40 32.51 7.76 6.85
CA ILE A 40 31.25 8.47 7.10
C ILE A 40 30.89 8.38 8.60
N ALA A 41 30.96 7.19 9.19
CA ALA A 41 30.69 7.00 10.61
C ALA A 41 31.64 7.82 11.50
N GLN A 42 32.93 7.87 11.15
CA GLN A 42 33.93 8.65 11.88
C GLN A 42 33.66 10.16 11.80
N ARG A 43 33.25 10.66 10.63
CA ARG A 43 32.86 12.07 10.47
C ARG A 43 31.61 12.42 11.26
N VAL A 44 30.66 11.50 11.37
CA VAL A 44 29.43 11.65 12.14
C VAL A 44 29.69 11.61 13.65
N ALA A 45 30.75 10.93 14.08
CA ALA A 45 31.24 10.93 15.45
C ALA A 45 32.02 12.21 15.82
N SER A 46 32.74 12.81 14.87
CA SER A 46 33.46 14.07 15.05
C SER A 46 32.51 15.28 15.10
N LYS A 47 32.86 16.28 15.91
CA LYS A 47 32.04 17.50 16.04
C LYS A 47 32.30 18.49 14.89
N ASN A 48 33.56 18.64 14.50
CA ASN A 48 34.01 19.64 13.52
C ASN A 48 34.85 19.01 12.39
N SER A 49 34.91 19.70 11.24
CA SER A 49 35.76 19.32 10.09
C SER A 49 37.23 19.17 10.49
N ASP A 50 37.73 20.06 11.36
CA ASP A 50 39.13 20.03 11.84
C ASP A 50 39.43 18.79 12.69
N GLU A 51 38.47 18.33 13.50
CA GLU A 51 38.62 17.12 14.33
C GLU A 51 38.65 15.87 13.45
N PHE A 52 37.85 15.85 12.39
CA PHE A 52 37.85 14.78 11.40
C PHE A 52 39.18 14.73 10.62
N SER A 53 39.64 15.88 10.12
CA SER A 53 40.93 16.00 9.42
C SER A 53 42.10 15.57 10.30
N ASN A 54 42.14 16.00 11.56
CA ASN A 54 43.23 15.64 12.47
C ASN A 54 43.25 14.14 12.81
N ARG A 55 42.09 13.50 13.01
CA ARG A 55 42.02 12.04 13.21
C ARG A 55 42.47 11.24 11.99
N LEU A 56 42.31 11.78 10.78
CA LEU A 56 42.71 11.12 9.54
C LEU A 56 44.17 11.37 9.17
N LYS A 57 44.76 12.50 9.59
CA LYS A 57 46.19 12.78 9.43
C LYS A 57 47.06 11.73 10.11
N ASP A 58 46.60 11.18 11.23
CA ASP A 58 47.31 10.13 11.97
C ASP A 58 47.43 8.81 11.18
N LEU A 59 46.51 8.58 10.23
CA LEU A 59 46.45 7.34 9.46
C LEU A 59 47.36 7.31 8.23
N ARG A 60 48.02 8.44 7.86
CA ARG A 60 48.94 8.61 6.70
C ARG A 60 48.47 8.11 5.32
N GLU A 61 47.29 7.53 5.22
CA GLU A 61 46.71 6.92 4.01
C GLU A 61 45.83 7.89 3.20
N PHE A 62 45.45 9.05 3.76
CA PHE A 62 44.50 9.97 3.13
C PHE A 62 45.07 11.39 3.00
N PRO A 63 45.29 11.90 1.78
CA PRO A 63 45.71 13.29 1.56
C PRO A 63 44.64 14.28 2.04
N GLY A 64 45.07 15.43 2.58
CA GLY A 64 44.17 16.49 3.05
C GLY A 64 43.04 16.87 2.07
N PRO A 65 43.30 17.07 0.76
CA PRO A 65 42.27 17.40 -0.20
C PRO A 65 41.19 16.33 -0.39
N LEU A 66 41.53 15.04 -0.21
CA LEU A 66 40.57 13.94 -0.28
C LEU A 66 39.67 13.97 0.96
N VAL A 67 40.24 14.22 2.12
CA VAL A 67 39.50 14.33 3.39
C VAL A 67 38.48 15.47 3.32
N ASP A 68 38.87 16.63 2.79
CA ASP A 68 37.99 17.79 2.65
C ASP A 68 36.81 17.49 1.70
N ARG A 69 37.05 16.81 0.57
CA ARG A 69 35.97 16.39 -0.34
C ARG A 69 34.99 15.41 0.30
N ILE A 70 35.51 14.47 1.08
CA ILE A 70 34.67 13.52 1.82
C ILE A 70 33.84 14.27 2.87
N ASP A 71 34.41 15.26 3.57
CA ASP A 71 33.68 16.13 4.51
C ASP A 71 32.52 16.83 3.81
N ASP A 72 32.80 17.49 2.68
CA ASP A 72 31.80 18.22 1.88
C ASP A 72 30.65 17.30 1.44
N HIS A 73 30.96 16.08 0.99
CA HIS A 73 29.95 15.10 0.64
C HIS A 73 29.08 14.68 1.83
N VAL A 74 29.70 14.42 2.98
CA VAL A 74 28.98 14.06 4.21
C VAL A 74 28.09 15.21 4.68
N VAL A 75 28.59 16.45 4.70
CA VAL A 75 27.80 17.62 5.11
C VAL A 75 26.63 17.85 4.14
N ALA A 76 26.83 17.67 2.84
CA ALA A 76 25.79 17.91 1.84
C ALA A 76 24.67 16.85 1.86
N LEU A 77 25.00 15.59 2.14
CA LEU A 77 24.08 14.46 1.90
C LEU A 77 23.67 13.73 3.17
N HIS A 78 24.40 13.86 4.28
CA HIS A 78 24.07 13.12 5.48
C HIS A 78 22.78 13.67 6.13
N PRO A 79 21.83 12.81 6.54
CA PRO A 79 20.55 13.23 7.14
C PRO A 79 20.68 14.15 8.36
N ARG A 80 21.79 14.08 9.10
CA ARG A 80 22.09 14.97 10.24
C ARG A 80 22.31 16.44 9.83
N TYR A 81 22.81 16.70 8.63
CA TYR A 81 23.20 18.05 8.19
C TYR A 81 22.27 18.60 7.09
N ASN A 82 21.59 17.73 6.35
CA ASN A 82 20.71 18.15 5.26
C ASN A 82 19.35 18.69 5.77
N LYS A 83 19.18 20.02 5.68
CA LYS A 83 17.96 20.78 6.06
C LYS A 83 16.69 20.36 5.30
N LYS A 84 16.80 19.77 4.11
CA LYS A 84 15.65 19.32 3.30
C LYS A 84 14.98 18.09 3.92
N THR A 85 15.76 17.16 4.48
CA THR A 85 15.30 15.98 5.23
C THR A 85 14.61 16.36 6.55
N LEU A 86 15.09 17.40 7.24
CA LEU A 86 14.49 17.91 8.49
C LEU A 86 13.09 18.51 8.27
N ARG A 87 12.89 19.27 7.17
CA ARG A 87 11.55 19.82 6.83
C ARG A 87 10.54 18.72 6.52
N ILE A 88 10.96 17.67 5.80
CA ILE A 88 10.08 16.53 5.44
C ILE A 88 9.65 15.74 6.70
N LYS A 89 10.52 15.58 7.69
CA LYS A 89 10.17 14.93 8.97
C LYS A 89 9.12 15.74 9.75
N GLY A 90 9.25 17.07 9.82
CA GLY A 90 8.27 17.93 10.49
C GLY A 90 6.87 17.87 9.87
N THR A 91 6.77 17.85 8.53
CA THR A 91 5.46 17.79 7.83
C THR A 91 4.78 16.43 8.00
N GLN A 92 5.55 15.34 8.15
CA GLN A 92 4.98 14.01 8.38
C GLN A 92 4.38 13.87 9.78
N GLU A 93 4.99 14.48 10.80
CA GLU A 93 4.45 14.46 12.17
C GLU A 93 3.14 15.23 12.31
N GLU A 94 3.02 16.40 11.69
CA GLU A 94 1.76 17.18 11.67
C GLU A 94 0.63 16.39 11.01
N SER A 95 0.90 15.74 9.88
CA SER A 95 -0.10 14.91 9.18
C SER A 95 -0.56 13.69 10.00
N LEU A 96 0.31 13.16 10.86
CA LEU A 96 0.01 12.04 11.75
C LEU A 96 -0.84 12.49 12.95
N GLN A 97 -0.57 13.67 13.51
CA GLN A 97 -1.36 14.25 14.59
C GLN A 97 -2.78 14.61 14.13
N GLU A 98 -2.93 15.16 12.91
CA GLU A 98 -4.22 15.45 12.28
C GLU A 98 -5.08 14.18 12.13
N LYS A 99 -4.49 13.09 11.63
CA LYS A 99 -5.17 11.78 11.51
C LYS A 99 -5.63 11.24 12.87
N ARG A 100 -4.77 11.30 13.89
CA ARG A 100 -5.13 10.88 15.26
C ARG A 100 -6.26 11.70 15.87
N ARG A 101 -6.31 13.02 15.58
CA ARG A 101 -7.40 13.91 16.01
C ARG A 101 -8.72 13.55 15.32
N ARG A 102 -8.68 13.19 14.03
CA ARG A 102 -9.87 12.79 13.25
C ARG A 102 -10.45 11.46 13.74
N GLU A 103 -9.62 10.46 14.01
CA GLU A 103 -10.04 9.16 14.55
C GLU A 103 -10.72 9.30 15.93
N LYS A 104 -10.20 10.17 16.82
CA LYS A 104 -10.83 10.44 18.12
C LYS A 104 -12.22 11.08 18.00
N ARG A 105 -12.43 11.95 17.01
CA ARG A 105 -13.73 12.60 16.75
C ARG A 105 -14.77 11.62 16.21
N GLU A 106 -14.34 10.68 15.38
CA GLU A 106 -15.22 9.68 14.78
C GLU A 106 -15.68 8.63 15.80
N LYS A 107 -14.81 8.27 16.75
CA LYS A 107 -15.14 7.35 17.83
C LYS A 107 -16.23 7.92 18.77
N LYS A 108 -16.12 9.20 19.15
CA LYS A 108 -17.14 9.90 19.96
C LYS A 108 -18.53 9.96 19.31
N ARG A 109 -18.62 9.92 17.98
CA ARG A 109 -19.92 9.96 17.25
C ARG A 109 -20.65 8.62 17.24
N LYS A 110 -19.92 7.50 17.38
CA LYS A 110 -20.52 6.16 17.39
C LYS A 110 -21.03 5.77 18.77
N ASP A 111 -20.42 6.29 19.84
CA ASP A 111 -20.84 6.00 21.22
C ASP A 111 -22.11 6.79 21.65
N GLY A 112 -22.52 7.82 20.90
CA GLY A 112 -23.69 8.66 21.23
C GLY A 112 -25.02 8.23 20.62
N ARG A 113 -25.09 7.07 19.92
CA ARG A 113 -26.32 6.61 19.22
C ARG A 113 -26.99 5.41 19.89
N ALA A 114 -26.83 5.28 21.21
CA ALA A 114 -27.58 4.33 22.02
C ALA A 114 -28.11 5.06 23.27
N GLY A 115 -29.29 5.66 23.17
CA GLY A 115 -29.95 6.26 24.34
C GLY A 115 -31.18 7.10 24.02
N GLY A 116 -32.36 6.54 24.36
CA GLY A 116 -33.63 7.25 24.63
C GLY A 116 -34.46 7.63 23.40
N THR A 117 -35.80 7.62 23.39
CA THR A 117 -36.89 7.36 24.35
C THR A 117 -38.17 7.33 23.47
N GLY A 118 -39.20 6.54 23.74
CA GLY A 118 -40.30 6.94 24.65
C GLY A 118 -41.63 6.87 23.89
N GLU A 119 -42.67 6.49 24.62
CA GLU A 119 -44.05 6.25 24.21
C GLU A 119 -44.78 7.56 23.88
N GLU A 120 -45.72 7.54 22.93
CA GLU A 120 -46.86 8.48 22.91
C GLU A 120 -48.11 7.76 22.37
N GLU A 121 -49.09 7.57 23.26
CA GLU A 121 -50.51 7.42 22.90
C GLU A 121 -51.04 8.76 22.36
N ALA A 122 -51.81 8.71 21.27
CA ALA A 122 -52.81 9.72 20.98
C ALA A 122 -53.98 9.10 20.19
N THR A 123 -55.15 9.11 20.82
CA THR A 123 -56.46 8.92 20.21
C THR A 123 -56.85 10.13 19.33
N ILE A 124 -57.65 9.88 18.28
CA ILE A 124 -58.79 10.67 17.75
C ILE A 124 -58.82 10.69 16.20
N GLY A 125 -59.89 10.11 15.65
CA GLY A 125 -60.75 10.72 14.62
C GLY A 125 -60.20 10.97 13.21
N GLY A 126 -60.66 10.16 12.24
CA GLY A 126 -60.60 10.49 10.82
C GLY A 126 -61.25 9.40 9.96
N ASP A 127 -62.40 9.73 9.36
CA ASP A 127 -63.24 8.84 8.54
C ASP A 127 -62.51 8.17 7.35
N PRO A 128 -62.88 6.93 6.98
CA PRO A 128 -62.40 6.31 5.75
C PRO A 128 -63.17 6.86 4.52
N PRO A 129 -62.53 6.95 3.33
CA PRO A 129 -63.21 7.40 2.11
C PRO A 129 -64.22 6.35 1.59
N PRO A 130 -65.25 6.78 0.84
CA PRO A 130 -66.41 5.95 0.53
C PRO A 130 -66.12 4.92 -0.56
N ARG A 131 -66.76 3.76 -0.44
CA ARG A 131 -66.83 2.72 -1.48
C ARG A 131 -67.83 3.14 -2.57
N PRO A 132 -67.58 2.84 -3.86
CA PRO A 132 -68.65 2.77 -4.83
C PRO A 132 -69.35 1.41 -4.74
N SER A 133 -70.65 1.47 -4.52
CA SER A 133 -71.61 0.39 -4.75
C SER A 133 -71.74 0.11 -6.25
N GLU A 134 -71.75 -1.17 -6.63
CA GLU A 134 -72.92 -1.80 -7.26
C GLU A 134 -72.62 -3.25 -7.69
N THR A 135 -73.30 -4.16 -6.98
CA THR A 135 -74.09 -5.26 -7.51
C THR A 135 -73.78 -5.75 -8.93
N LYS A 136 -73.22 -6.97 -9.02
CA LYS A 136 -73.66 -7.95 -10.02
C LYS A 136 -73.46 -9.36 -9.48
N ARG A 137 -74.59 -10.02 -9.30
CA ARG A 137 -74.76 -11.43 -8.92
C ARG A 137 -73.79 -12.31 -9.74
N ARG A 138 -73.03 -13.15 -9.06
CA ARG A 138 -72.36 -14.31 -9.67
C ARG A 138 -72.82 -15.59 -8.98
N PRO A 139 -72.94 -16.70 -9.72
CA PRO A 139 -73.72 -17.86 -9.31
C PRO A 139 -72.99 -18.67 -8.25
N ARG A 140 -73.77 -19.49 -7.54
CA ARG A 140 -73.33 -20.61 -6.71
C ARG A 140 -72.30 -21.44 -7.49
N ILE A 141 -71.04 -21.38 -7.06
CA ILE A 141 -70.01 -22.33 -7.50
C ILE A 141 -69.94 -23.38 -6.41
N GLU A 142 -70.28 -24.60 -6.82
CA GLU A 142 -70.21 -25.81 -6.03
C GLU A 142 -68.81 -26.00 -5.46
N GLU A 143 -68.79 -26.43 -4.21
CA GLU A 143 -67.62 -26.97 -3.52
C GLU A 143 -67.11 -28.15 -4.35
N ASN A 144 -66.02 -27.95 -5.09
CA ASN A 144 -65.21 -29.04 -5.57
C ASN A 144 -63.96 -29.09 -4.68
N GLU A 145 -64.12 -29.81 -3.57
CA GLU A 145 -63.03 -30.30 -2.78
C GLU A 145 -62.26 -31.35 -3.57
N GLY A 146 -60.97 -31.10 -3.75
CA GLY A 146 -60.06 -32.09 -4.30
C GLY A 146 -59.55 -31.65 -5.64
N GLU A 147 -58.41 -30.98 -5.62
CA GLU A 147 -57.28 -31.35 -6.47
C GLU A 147 -56.04 -30.60 -5.98
N ASP A 148 -55.04 -31.41 -5.62
CA ASP A 148 -53.62 -31.11 -5.69
C ASP A 148 -53.01 -30.13 -4.67
N LYS A 149 -53.18 -30.44 -3.38
CA LYS A 149 -52.18 -30.03 -2.35
C LYS A 149 -50.76 -30.44 -2.74
N ASP A 150 -50.62 -31.53 -3.48
CA ASP A 150 -49.35 -32.00 -4.01
C ASP A 150 -48.78 -31.09 -5.09
N GLU A 151 -49.61 -30.50 -5.95
CA GLU A 151 -49.13 -29.55 -6.96
C GLU A 151 -48.69 -28.21 -6.34
N TYR A 152 -49.42 -27.68 -5.35
CA TYR A 152 -48.97 -26.49 -4.62
C TYR A 152 -47.63 -26.74 -3.89
N ASN A 153 -47.50 -27.90 -3.23
CA ASN A 153 -46.28 -28.26 -2.53
C ASN A 153 -45.11 -28.54 -3.49
N ASN A 154 -45.39 -29.18 -4.64
CA ASN A 154 -44.38 -29.49 -5.65
C ASN A 154 -43.94 -28.21 -6.41
N ALA A 155 -44.85 -27.28 -6.69
CA ALA A 155 -44.52 -25.95 -7.23
C ALA A 155 -43.63 -25.16 -6.27
N LYS A 156 -43.91 -25.21 -4.96
CA LYS A 156 -43.08 -24.58 -3.92
C LYS A 156 -41.70 -25.25 -3.80
N ARG A 157 -41.62 -26.57 -3.99
CA ARG A 157 -40.36 -27.34 -3.98
C ARG A 157 -39.51 -27.05 -5.21
N ARG A 158 -40.11 -27.05 -6.41
CA ARG A 158 -39.47 -26.68 -7.68
C ARG A 158 -38.95 -25.25 -7.66
N ARG A 159 -39.69 -24.30 -7.07
CA ARG A 159 -39.24 -22.91 -6.89
C ARG A 159 -38.04 -22.80 -5.94
N ARG A 160 -37.99 -23.64 -4.89
CA ARG A 160 -36.83 -23.76 -3.98
C ARG A 160 -35.62 -24.45 -4.62
N GLU A 161 -35.84 -25.40 -5.52
CA GLU A 161 -34.79 -26.12 -6.25
C GLU A 161 -34.18 -25.25 -7.36
N GLN A 162 -35.01 -24.54 -8.14
CA GLN A 162 -34.55 -23.57 -9.14
C GLN A 162 -33.80 -22.38 -8.52
N GLN A 163 -34.12 -22.00 -7.28
CA GLN A 163 -33.37 -20.97 -6.53
C GLN A 163 -32.06 -21.49 -5.92
N LYS A 164 -31.83 -22.80 -5.85
CA LYS A 164 -30.57 -23.37 -5.34
C LYS A 164 -29.49 -23.45 -6.42
N ASP A 165 -29.85 -23.55 -7.70
CA ASP A 165 -28.88 -23.65 -8.79
C ASP A 165 -28.29 -22.29 -9.20
N THR A 166 -28.98 -21.18 -8.94
CA THR A 166 -28.43 -19.83 -9.15
C THR A 166 -27.51 -19.36 -8.02
N GLN A 167 -27.46 -20.08 -6.89
CA GLN A 167 -26.69 -19.70 -5.70
C GLN A 167 -25.40 -20.50 -5.50
N LYS A 168 -24.99 -21.29 -6.50
CA LYS A 168 -23.76 -22.13 -6.45
C LYS A 168 -22.53 -21.52 -7.10
N GLN A 169 -22.60 -20.27 -7.58
CA GLN A 169 -21.43 -19.49 -7.95
C GLN A 169 -21.23 -18.34 -6.97
N LYS A 170 -21.09 -18.63 -5.66
CA LYS A 170 -20.30 -17.74 -4.83
C LYS A 170 -18.85 -17.92 -5.29
N PRO A 171 -18.19 -16.92 -5.91
CA PRO A 171 -16.77 -17.03 -6.19
C PRO A 171 -16.10 -17.37 -4.86
N ALA A 172 -15.23 -18.39 -4.87
CA ALA A 172 -14.48 -18.84 -3.70
C ALA A 172 -14.09 -17.62 -2.89
N SER A 173 -14.52 -17.56 -1.63
CA SER A 173 -14.26 -16.41 -0.74
C SER A 173 -12.81 -16.01 -0.91
N LYS A 174 -12.56 -14.88 -1.61
CA LYS A 174 -11.19 -14.38 -1.85
C LYS A 174 -10.53 -14.40 -0.48
N LYS A 175 -9.53 -15.25 -0.29
CA LYS A 175 -8.86 -15.40 1.01
C LYS A 175 -8.21 -14.06 1.29
N THR A 176 -8.86 -13.25 2.11
CA THR A 176 -8.37 -11.93 2.49
C THR A 176 -7.30 -12.12 3.54
N ASP A 177 -6.09 -11.66 3.27
CA ASP A 177 -5.02 -11.68 4.25
C ASP A 177 -5.17 -10.48 5.18
N ASP A 178 -4.91 -10.67 6.48
CA ASP A 178 -4.94 -9.56 7.43
C ASP A 178 -3.75 -8.61 7.25
N LYS A 179 -2.63 -9.13 6.72
CA LYS A 179 -1.36 -8.40 6.49
C LYS A 179 -0.77 -8.75 5.12
N PRO A 180 -0.05 -7.82 4.47
CA PRO A 180 0.67 -8.12 3.24
C PRO A 180 1.77 -9.15 3.54
N MET A 181 1.84 -10.19 2.70
CA MET A 181 2.90 -11.20 2.75
C MET A 181 3.99 -10.88 1.73
N LEU A 182 5.24 -11.00 2.16
CA LEU A 182 6.41 -10.85 1.29
C LEU A 182 6.38 -11.89 0.17
N TYR A 183 6.80 -11.49 -1.03
CA TYR A 183 6.88 -12.30 -2.26
C TYR A 183 5.56 -12.85 -2.80
N LYS A 184 4.43 -12.55 -2.16
CA LYS A 184 3.11 -12.92 -2.67
C LYS A 184 2.63 -11.90 -3.71
N VAL A 185 1.96 -12.42 -4.74
CA VAL A 185 1.30 -11.63 -5.78
C VAL A 185 -0.10 -11.25 -5.32
N TYR A 186 -0.45 -9.98 -5.49
CA TYR A 186 -1.76 -9.43 -5.22
C TYR A 186 -2.30 -8.72 -6.46
N ASP A 187 -3.62 -8.74 -6.59
CA ASP A 187 -4.30 -7.81 -7.48
C ASP A 187 -4.37 -6.43 -6.80
N GLY A 188 -4.35 -5.36 -7.56
CA GLY A 188 -4.48 -4.01 -7.03
C GLY A 188 -4.81 -2.99 -8.10
N HIS A 189 -5.02 -1.75 -7.70
CA HIS A 189 -5.31 -0.66 -8.62
C HIS A 189 -4.43 0.55 -8.36
N ILE A 190 -4.10 1.27 -9.44
CA ILE A 190 -3.23 2.44 -9.38
C ILE A 190 -3.99 3.63 -8.77
N THR A 191 -3.54 4.15 -7.64
CA THR A 191 -4.15 5.32 -6.99
C THR A 191 -3.54 6.64 -7.47
N GLY A 192 -2.30 6.61 -7.95
CA GLY A 192 -1.64 7.76 -8.54
C GLY A 192 -0.29 7.41 -9.17
N VAL A 193 0.13 8.22 -10.13
CA VAL A 193 1.40 8.06 -10.84
C VAL A 193 2.24 9.31 -10.63
N LYS A 194 3.54 9.13 -10.45
CA LYS A 194 4.56 10.18 -10.29
C LYS A 194 5.78 9.84 -11.15
N ASP A 195 6.66 10.82 -11.32
CA ASP A 195 7.88 10.66 -12.13
C ASP A 195 8.80 9.55 -11.62
N PHE A 196 8.79 9.27 -10.31
CA PHE A 196 9.60 8.22 -9.68
C PHE A 196 8.88 6.87 -9.53
N GLY A 197 7.60 6.76 -9.89
CA GLY A 197 6.87 5.50 -9.76
C GLY A 197 5.35 5.62 -9.69
N ALA A 198 4.69 4.50 -9.43
CA ALA A 198 3.24 4.42 -9.28
C ALA A 198 2.84 3.93 -7.89
N PHE A 199 1.76 4.49 -7.35
CA PHE A 199 1.13 4.04 -6.11
C PHE A 199 0.02 3.06 -6.45
N VAL A 200 0.06 1.89 -5.83
CA VAL A 200 -0.88 0.79 -6.05
C VAL A 200 -1.51 0.41 -4.72
N ASN A 201 -2.83 0.36 -4.67
CA ASN A 201 -3.58 -0.16 -3.54
C ASN A 201 -3.87 -1.65 -3.78
N LEU A 202 -3.54 -2.52 -2.82
CA LEU A 202 -3.70 -3.96 -2.98
C LEU A 202 -5.10 -4.41 -2.56
N ASP A 203 -5.73 -5.20 -3.40
CA ASP A 203 -7.01 -5.83 -3.11
C ASP A 203 -6.80 -7.09 -2.26
N GLY A 204 -7.68 -7.31 -1.29
CA GLY A 204 -7.66 -8.51 -0.45
C GLY A 204 -6.79 -8.42 0.81
N VAL A 205 -6.24 -7.25 1.14
CA VAL A 205 -5.48 -7.02 2.39
C VAL A 205 -6.25 -6.06 3.30
N LYS A 206 -6.60 -6.48 4.53
CA LYS A 206 -7.40 -5.62 5.44
C LYS A 206 -6.63 -4.41 5.96
N GLN A 207 -5.34 -4.56 6.22
CA GLN A 207 -4.46 -3.46 6.64
C GLN A 207 -3.65 -2.92 5.46
N CYS A 208 -4.31 -2.70 4.32
CA CYS A 208 -3.59 -2.24 3.15
C CYS A 208 -3.28 -0.74 3.23
N ARG A 209 -1.98 -0.43 3.16
CA ARG A 209 -1.48 0.90 2.81
C ARG A 209 -1.10 0.88 1.35
N ASP A 210 -1.15 2.03 0.70
CA ASP A 210 -0.71 2.16 -0.68
C ASP A 210 0.76 1.75 -0.79
N GLY A 211 1.04 0.77 -1.64
CA GLY A 211 2.40 0.35 -1.97
C GLY A 211 2.94 1.20 -3.12
N LEU A 212 4.27 1.32 -3.16
CA LEU A 212 4.98 2.06 -4.19
C LEU A 212 5.67 1.07 -5.13
N VAL A 213 5.43 1.22 -6.42
CA VAL A 213 6.21 0.60 -7.49
C VAL A 213 7.18 1.65 -8.01
N HIS A 214 8.48 1.41 -7.88
CA HIS A 214 9.51 2.30 -8.41
C HIS A 214 9.58 2.19 -9.94
N VAL A 215 10.04 3.24 -10.65
CA VAL A 215 10.16 3.21 -12.12
C VAL A 215 10.94 2.00 -12.65
N SER A 216 12.00 1.58 -11.97
CA SER A 216 12.82 0.42 -12.34
C SER A 216 12.15 -0.95 -12.07
N ALA A 217 10.98 -0.94 -11.43
CA ALA A 217 10.19 -2.11 -11.11
C ALA A 217 8.83 -2.12 -11.84
N LEU A 218 8.53 -1.07 -12.63
CA LEU A 218 7.34 -1.01 -13.49
C LEU A 218 7.48 -1.92 -14.70
N VAL A 219 8.53 -1.70 -15.49
CA VAL A 219 8.84 -2.44 -16.72
C VAL A 219 10.37 -2.56 -16.82
N GLU A 220 10.85 -3.62 -17.46
CA GLU A 220 12.28 -3.90 -17.64
C GLU A 220 12.95 -2.84 -18.55
N ASP A 221 12.27 -2.42 -19.61
CA ASP A 221 12.72 -1.38 -20.55
C ASP A 221 11.70 -0.24 -20.65
N LEU A 222 11.78 0.74 -19.74
CA LEU A 222 10.94 1.95 -19.80
C LEU A 222 11.42 2.97 -20.86
N GLY A 223 12.64 2.81 -21.37
CA GLY A 223 13.24 3.74 -22.34
C GLY A 223 13.17 5.20 -21.88
N ALA A 224 12.75 6.09 -22.79
CA ALA A 224 12.53 7.52 -22.52
C ALA A 224 11.06 7.86 -22.18
N GLN A 225 10.18 6.88 -21.99
CA GLN A 225 8.77 7.12 -21.72
C GLN A 225 8.51 7.43 -20.25
N LYS A 226 7.52 8.29 -19.99
CA LYS A 226 7.12 8.65 -18.64
C LYS A 226 6.15 7.59 -18.08
N PRO A 227 6.25 7.24 -16.79
CA PRO A 227 5.30 6.32 -16.15
C PRO A 227 3.84 6.73 -16.32
N SER A 228 3.57 8.04 -16.33
CA SER A 228 2.22 8.61 -16.49
C SER A 228 1.58 8.33 -17.85
N ASP A 229 2.37 7.97 -18.86
CA ASP A 229 1.88 7.66 -20.21
C ASP A 229 1.53 6.16 -20.35
N LEU A 230 2.24 5.32 -19.59
CA LEU A 230 2.04 3.86 -19.56
C LEU A 230 0.90 3.43 -18.62
N PHE A 231 0.66 4.21 -17.57
CA PHE A 231 -0.24 3.83 -16.48
C PHE A 231 -1.24 4.93 -16.16
N SER A 232 -2.51 4.54 -16.09
CA SER A 232 -3.60 5.44 -15.73
C SER A 232 -4.07 5.23 -14.29
N LYS A 233 -4.51 6.31 -13.63
CA LYS A 233 -5.15 6.21 -12.32
C LYS A 233 -6.43 5.37 -12.42
N GLY A 234 -6.57 4.40 -11.53
CA GLY A 234 -7.68 3.44 -11.47
C GLY A 234 -7.44 2.15 -12.25
N GLN A 235 -6.33 2.05 -13.00
CA GLN A 235 -5.99 0.84 -13.75
C GLN A 235 -5.72 -0.34 -12.82
N GLN A 236 -6.30 -1.49 -13.15
CA GLN A 236 -6.09 -2.76 -12.46
C GLN A 236 -4.75 -3.37 -12.89
N VAL A 237 -3.95 -3.78 -11.91
CA VAL A 237 -2.60 -4.31 -12.10
C VAL A 237 -2.33 -5.43 -11.11
N LYS A 238 -1.43 -6.34 -11.49
CA LYS A 238 -0.93 -7.40 -10.61
C LYS A 238 0.46 -7.04 -10.13
N VAL A 239 0.68 -7.15 -8.83
CA VAL A 239 1.92 -6.70 -8.20
C VAL A 239 2.42 -7.72 -7.20
N LYS A 240 3.74 -7.89 -7.15
CA LYS A 240 4.42 -8.71 -6.15
C LYS A 240 4.98 -7.84 -5.05
N VAL A 241 4.81 -8.27 -3.81
CA VAL A 241 5.45 -7.61 -2.66
C VAL A 241 6.93 -7.98 -2.62
N ILE A 242 7.83 -7.02 -2.86
CA ILE A 242 9.28 -7.26 -2.78
C ILE A 242 9.80 -7.05 -1.36
N LYS A 243 9.34 -5.97 -0.72
CA LYS A 243 9.82 -5.54 0.60
C LYS A 243 8.71 -4.89 1.40
N ILE A 244 8.68 -5.16 2.70
CA ILE A 244 7.77 -4.53 3.66
C ILE A 244 8.62 -3.82 4.70
N GLU A 245 8.55 -2.50 4.74
CA GLU A 245 9.26 -1.66 5.71
C GLU A 245 8.26 -0.92 6.59
N GLY A 246 7.81 -1.61 7.64
CA GLY A 246 6.86 -1.12 8.63
C GLY A 246 5.51 -0.73 8.01
N ARG A 247 5.41 0.51 7.54
CA ARG A 247 4.19 1.08 6.93
C ARG A 247 4.30 1.25 5.41
N ARG A 248 5.48 1.07 4.84
CA ARG A 248 5.74 1.20 3.40
C ARG A 248 5.88 -0.19 2.79
N ILE A 249 5.31 -0.37 1.61
CA ILE A 249 5.35 -1.63 0.88
C ILE A 249 5.98 -1.32 -0.48
N ALA A 250 7.11 -1.95 -0.77
CA ALA A 250 7.75 -1.89 -2.08
C ALA A 250 7.17 -3.02 -2.94
N LEU A 251 6.65 -2.63 -4.11
CA LEU A 251 5.97 -3.51 -5.04
C LEU A 251 6.75 -3.60 -6.35
N SER A 252 6.63 -4.75 -7.01
CA SER A 252 7.13 -4.99 -8.37
C SER A 252 5.98 -5.30 -9.30
N MET A 253 6.02 -4.72 -10.49
CA MET A 253 5.17 -5.14 -11.61
C MET A 253 5.95 -6.03 -12.58
N LYS A 254 7.25 -5.77 -12.77
CA LYS A 254 8.09 -6.56 -13.69
C LYS A 254 8.24 -8.03 -13.30
N ASP A 255 8.18 -8.33 -12.00
CA ASP A 255 8.34 -9.71 -11.51
C ASP A 255 7.05 -10.54 -11.67
N VAL A 256 5.98 -9.95 -12.22
CA VAL A 256 4.67 -10.60 -12.33
C VAL A 256 4.13 -10.45 -13.74
N ASP A 257 3.71 -11.57 -14.32
CA ASP A 257 2.95 -11.54 -15.56
C ASP A 257 1.55 -10.95 -15.30
N GLN A 258 1.23 -9.85 -15.98
CA GLN A 258 -0.03 -9.15 -15.82
C GLN A 258 -1.24 -9.94 -16.35
N GLN A 259 -1.04 -10.90 -17.27
CA GLN A 259 -2.12 -11.72 -17.82
C GLN A 259 -2.42 -12.92 -16.93
N THR A 260 -1.39 -13.65 -16.52
CA THR A 260 -1.56 -14.92 -15.78
C THR A 260 -1.41 -14.77 -14.27
N GLY A 261 -0.74 -13.71 -13.80
CA GLY A 261 -0.40 -13.51 -12.39
C GLY A 261 0.73 -14.42 -11.89
N PHE A 262 1.43 -15.13 -12.78
CA PHE A 262 2.58 -15.94 -12.40
C PHE A 262 3.79 -15.07 -12.05
N ASP A 263 4.54 -15.53 -11.06
CA ASP A 263 5.80 -14.93 -10.62
C ASP A 263 6.93 -15.27 -11.60
N LEU A 264 7.42 -14.27 -12.31
CA LEU A 264 8.47 -14.39 -13.33
C LEU A 264 9.87 -14.42 -12.70
N ALA A 265 10.05 -13.83 -11.52
CA ALA A 265 11.37 -13.70 -10.89
C ALA A 265 11.97 -15.03 -10.41
N MET A 266 11.15 -16.07 -10.19
CA MET A 266 11.66 -17.40 -9.82
C MET A 266 12.35 -18.11 -11.01
N LYS A 267 11.99 -17.78 -12.26
CA LYS A 267 12.58 -18.41 -13.45
C LYS A 267 13.98 -17.88 -13.78
N ALA A 268 14.27 -16.62 -13.46
CA ALA A 268 15.51 -15.96 -13.85
C ALA A 268 16.74 -16.33 -12.99
N LYS A 269 16.57 -17.04 -11.87
CA LYS A 269 17.68 -17.46 -10.97
C LYS A 269 18.05 -18.94 -11.08
N SER A 270 17.39 -19.68 -11.98
CA SER A 270 17.55 -21.13 -12.14
C SER A 270 18.01 -21.54 -13.55
N ALA A 271 18.50 -20.58 -14.34
CA ALA A 271 19.04 -20.79 -15.69
C ALA A 271 20.49 -20.33 -15.74
#